data_AF-A0A3A4NHX6-F1
#
_entry.id   AF-A0A3A4NHX6-F1
#
_cell.length_a   1.000
_cell.length_b   1.000
_cell.length_c   1.000
_cell.angle_alpha   90.00
_cell.angle_beta   90.00
_cell.angle_gamma   90.00
#
_symmetry.space_group_name_H-M   'P 1'
#
loop_
_entity.id
_entity.type
_entity.pdbx_description
1 polymer ?
#
loop_
_entity_poly.entity_id
_entity_poly.type
_entity_poly.pdbx_seq_one_letter_code
_entity_poly.pdbx_strand_id
1 'polypeptide(L)'
;MFYTAAIRGFGLSDCLIRQEGIEEFIANPLSKKGGIQYNIEFVGAEQKKTMRRCNSHVLETRQSMKNTKRRAFTLIELLIVVAIIGILAAIAVPNFLNAQTRAKLARVQGDFKALGAAIELYILDWSAAPWDVPCPSGDHGWAACFSRATTPVAFINQIPADVFQALDVKDNLSPGHFVGSQLSYDYTTIYFNGGVNTPNQMWQFLFGRSLWRIASAGPDQALINVTARQWLAPPYEPSNGLISPGDIQYSQQSFLNK
;
A
#
# COMPACT_ATOMS: atom_id res chain seq x y z
N MET A 1 4.72 50.68 -30.65
CA MET A 1 4.24 49.29 -30.48
C MET A 1 3.46 49.27 -29.18
N PHE A 2 2.13 49.35 -29.29
CA PHE A 2 1.21 49.41 -28.15
C PHE A 2 1.19 48.04 -27.47
N TYR A 3 1.64 47.98 -26.22
CA TYR A 3 1.54 46.76 -25.43
C TYR A 3 0.21 46.78 -24.68
N THR A 4 -0.73 45.94 -25.10
CA THR A 4 -1.93 45.59 -24.34
C THR A 4 -1.48 44.80 -23.10
N ALA A 5 -1.13 45.52 -22.04
CA ALA A 5 -0.78 44.92 -20.76
C ALA A 5 -2.06 44.36 -20.13
N ALA A 6 -2.17 43.03 -20.04
CA ALA A 6 -3.21 42.35 -19.29
C ALA A 6 -3.07 42.66 -17.79
N ILE A 7 -3.64 43.78 -17.34
CA ILE A 7 -3.78 44.10 -15.90
C ILE A 7 -4.97 43.31 -15.34
N ARG A 8 -4.84 41.97 -15.33
CA ARG A 8 -5.72 41.09 -14.56
C ARG A 8 -5.12 40.94 -13.17
N GLY A 9 -5.43 41.88 -12.30
CA GLY A 9 -5.05 41.81 -10.89
C GLY A 9 -5.52 43.03 -10.14
N PHE A 10 -6.55 42.83 -9.30
CA PHE A 10 -7.13 43.77 -8.34
C PHE A 10 -8.04 44.88 -8.90
N GLY A 11 -9.36 44.65 -8.82
CA GLY A 11 -10.47 45.54 -8.43
C GLY A 11 -10.63 46.94 -9.05
N LEU A 12 -9.56 47.71 -9.23
CA LEU A 12 -9.56 49.03 -9.86
C LEU A 12 -9.68 48.95 -11.38
N SER A 13 -9.02 47.97 -12.03
CA SER A 13 -9.05 47.86 -13.49
C SER A 13 -10.45 47.56 -14.01
N ASP A 14 -11.19 46.63 -13.38
CA ASP A 14 -12.57 46.31 -13.76
C ASP A 14 -13.54 47.49 -13.55
N CYS A 15 -13.33 48.33 -12.52
CA CYS A 15 -14.16 49.52 -12.28
C CYS A 15 -13.94 50.60 -13.34
N LEU A 16 -12.68 50.81 -13.73
CA LEU A 16 -12.31 51.82 -14.73
C LEU A 16 -12.79 51.45 -16.14
N ILE A 17 -12.66 50.18 -16.53
CA ILE A 17 -13.10 49.66 -17.83
C ILE A 17 -14.62 49.83 -17.99
N ARG A 18 -15.39 49.59 -16.93
CA ARG A 18 -16.87 49.64 -16.95
C ARG A 18 -17.46 51.06 -17.06
N GLN A 19 -16.74 52.08 -16.64
CA GLN A 19 -17.27 53.45 -16.57
C GLN A 19 -17.01 54.25 -17.86
N GLU A 20 -15.93 53.97 -18.60
CA GLU A 20 -15.48 54.84 -19.71
C GLU A 20 -15.13 54.09 -21.02
N GLY A 21 -15.12 52.75 -21.06
CA GLY A 21 -14.77 52.00 -22.28
C GLY A 21 -13.32 52.18 -22.76
N ILE A 22 -12.44 52.66 -21.88
CA ILE A 22 -11.04 52.95 -22.20
C ILE A 22 -10.24 51.64 -22.11
N GLU A 23 -9.86 51.06 -23.26
CA GLU A 23 -9.00 49.87 -23.32
C GLU A 23 -7.49 50.19 -23.27
N GLU A 24 -7.09 51.45 -23.42
CA GLU A 24 -5.69 51.84 -23.59
C GLU A 24 -5.20 52.79 -22.48
N PHE A 25 -4.31 52.30 -21.61
CA PHE A 25 -3.58 53.09 -20.62
C PHE A 25 -2.09 53.07 -20.94
N ILE A 26 -1.43 54.22 -20.85
CA ILE A 26 0.04 54.29 -20.92
C ILE A 26 0.57 53.92 -19.53
N ALA A 27 1.04 52.68 -19.40
CA ALA A 27 1.64 52.15 -18.18
C ALA A 27 3.16 52.05 -18.35
N ASN A 28 3.91 52.94 -17.69
CA ASN A 28 5.37 52.88 -17.72
C ASN A 28 5.88 51.94 -16.61
N PRO A 29 6.68 50.91 -16.94
CA PRO A 29 7.19 49.97 -15.96
C PRO A 29 8.23 50.64 -15.04
N LEU A 30 8.00 50.57 -13.73
CA LEU A 30 8.96 50.95 -12.71
C LEU A 30 9.63 49.69 -12.17
N SER A 31 10.92 49.54 -12.44
CA SER A 31 11.71 48.44 -11.89
C SER A 31 12.03 48.71 -10.42
N LYS A 32 11.42 47.93 -9.52
CA LYS A 32 11.87 47.76 -8.13
C LYS A 32 11.96 46.27 -7.80
N LYS A 33 13.02 45.89 -7.07
CA LYS A 33 13.26 44.50 -6.66
C LYS A 33 12.08 43.97 -5.85
N GLY A 34 11.36 42.99 -6.40
CA GLY A 34 10.26 42.29 -5.71
C GLY A 34 8.91 42.27 -6.41
N GLY A 35 8.75 42.91 -7.57
CA GLY A 35 7.52 42.85 -8.37
C GLY A 35 7.44 43.99 -9.39
N ILE A 36 6.72 43.78 -10.49
CA ILE A 36 6.53 44.81 -11.52
C ILE A 36 5.48 45.81 -11.03
N GLN A 37 5.89 47.04 -10.77
CA GLN A 37 4.99 48.16 -10.47
C GLN A 37 4.89 49.05 -11.72
N TYR A 38 3.69 49.51 -12.06
CA TYR A 38 3.48 50.42 -13.19
C TYR A 38 3.02 51.77 -12.67
N ASN A 39 3.60 52.86 -13.20
CA ASN A 39 3.01 54.20 -13.04
C ASN A 39 2.02 54.43 -14.17
N ILE A 40 0.77 54.74 -13.82
CA ILE A 40 -0.27 55.13 -14.77
C ILE A 40 -0.27 56.65 -14.83
N GLU A 41 0.19 57.22 -15.94
CA GLU A 41 0.09 58.65 -16.22
C GLU A 41 -1.23 58.93 -16.95
N PHE A 42 -2.07 59.78 -16.36
CA PHE A 42 -3.38 60.14 -16.91
C PHE A 42 -3.27 61.43 -17.73
N VAL A 43 -3.70 61.39 -18.99
CA VAL A 43 -3.53 62.47 -19.97
C VAL A 43 -4.59 63.59 -19.80
N GLY A 44 -5.71 63.33 -19.11
CA GLY A 44 -6.82 64.28 -18.94
C GLY A 44 -7.32 64.46 -17.50
N ALA A 45 -7.91 65.63 -17.21
CA ALA A 45 -8.49 65.98 -15.91
C ALA A 45 -9.73 65.12 -15.53
N GLU A 46 -10.47 64.65 -16.54
CA GLU A 46 -11.67 63.83 -16.39
C GLU A 46 -11.32 62.40 -15.91
N GLN A 47 -10.28 61.81 -16.49
CA GLN A 47 -9.73 60.50 -16.13
C GLN A 47 -9.23 60.46 -14.68
N LYS A 48 -8.65 61.58 -14.19
CA LYS A 48 -8.23 61.72 -12.78
C LYS A 48 -9.42 61.71 -11.81
N LYS A 49 -10.59 62.20 -12.23
CA LYS A 49 -11.81 62.24 -11.40
C LYS A 49 -12.44 60.85 -11.31
N THR A 50 -12.51 60.11 -12.41
CA THR A 50 -13.00 58.73 -12.46
C THR A 50 -12.13 57.79 -11.62
N MET A 51 -10.80 57.96 -11.65
CA MET A 51 -9.90 57.16 -10.82
C MET A 51 -10.08 57.42 -9.32
N ARG A 52 -10.32 58.68 -8.89
CA ARG A 52 -10.65 58.99 -7.48
C ARG A 52 -11.94 58.29 -7.02
N ARG A 53 -12.94 58.17 -7.90
CA ARG A 53 -14.23 57.50 -7.62
C ARG A 53 -14.11 55.97 -7.56
N CYS A 54 -13.29 55.36 -8.42
CA CYS A 54 -13.02 53.92 -8.33
C CYS A 54 -12.14 53.58 -7.11
N ASN A 55 -11.17 54.44 -6.75
CA ASN A 55 -10.37 54.23 -5.55
C ASN A 55 -11.23 54.28 -4.26
N SER A 56 -12.22 55.18 -4.17
CA SER A 56 -13.10 55.21 -2.99
C SER A 56 -13.93 53.93 -2.86
N HIS A 57 -14.43 53.37 -3.98
CA HIS A 57 -15.19 52.10 -3.97
C HIS A 57 -14.34 50.88 -3.56
N VAL A 58 -13.07 50.82 -3.99
CA VAL A 58 -12.15 49.73 -3.64
C VAL A 58 -11.70 49.83 -2.17
N LEU A 59 -11.60 51.04 -1.62
CA LEU A 59 -11.26 51.25 -0.21
C LEU A 59 -12.40 50.88 0.73
N GLU A 60 -13.66 51.12 0.35
CA GLU A 60 -14.84 50.70 1.13
C GLU A 60 -15.01 49.17 1.18
N THR A 61 -14.77 48.46 0.07
CA THR A 61 -14.84 46.98 0.07
C THR A 61 -13.76 46.34 0.95
N ARG A 62 -12.61 47.01 1.15
CA ARG A 62 -11.57 46.54 2.06
C ARG A 62 -11.90 46.74 3.55
N GLN A 63 -12.75 47.71 3.90
CA GLN A 63 -13.13 47.97 5.29
C GLN A 63 -14.21 47.01 5.81
N SER A 64 -15.10 46.51 4.93
CA SER A 64 -16.14 45.55 5.30
C SER A 64 -15.60 44.15 5.67
N MET A 65 -14.43 43.76 5.14
CA MET A 65 -13.79 42.46 5.40
C MET A 65 -13.02 42.36 6.74
N LYS A 66 -12.90 43.46 7.52
CA LYS A 66 -12.05 43.49 8.73
C LYS A 66 -12.74 43.07 10.02
N ASN A 67 -14.04 42.78 10.01
CA ASN A 67 -14.81 42.54 11.23
C ASN A 67 -15.46 41.16 11.37
N THR A 68 -15.02 40.16 10.59
CA THR A 68 -15.24 38.78 11.00
C THR A 68 -14.26 38.46 12.12
N LYS A 69 -14.71 38.51 13.38
CA LYS A 69 -13.97 38.02 14.54
C LYS A 69 -13.53 36.60 14.23
N ARG A 70 -12.27 36.42 13.82
CA ARG A 70 -11.67 35.10 13.64
C ARG A 70 -11.60 34.48 15.03
N ARG A 71 -12.43 33.47 15.29
CA ARG A 71 -12.32 32.66 16.51
C ARG A 71 -10.97 31.97 16.44
N ALA A 72 -10.01 32.47 17.23
CA ALA A 72 -8.73 31.80 17.41
C ALA A 72 -8.95 30.64 18.39
N PHE A 73 -8.57 29.43 17.98
CA PHE A 73 -8.55 28.27 18.85
C PHE A 73 -7.62 28.53 20.03
N THR A 74 -8.05 28.15 21.23
CA THR A 74 -7.19 28.26 22.42
C THR A 74 -6.20 27.10 22.44
N LEU A 75 -4.98 27.33 22.96
CA LEU A 75 -3.98 26.27 23.09
C LEU A 75 -4.49 25.13 23.98
N ILE A 76 -5.26 25.44 25.02
CA ILE A 76 -5.82 24.45 25.93
C ILE A 76 -6.86 23.55 25.24
N GLU A 77 -7.67 24.10 24.35
CA GLU A 77 -8.67 23.34 23.59
C GLU A 77 -8.00 22.35 22.64
N LEU A 78 -6.93 22.76 21.97
CA LEU A 78 -6.12 21.85 21.17
C LEU A 78 -5.46 20.76 22.03
N LEU A 79 -4.91 21.13 23.19
CA LEU A 79 -4.22 20.21 24.09
C LEU A 79 -5.14 19.10 24.63
N ILE A 80 -6.37 19.45 25.01
CA ILE A 80 -7.34 18.45 25.49
C ILE A 80 -7.75 17.50 24.36
N VAL A 81 -7.92 18.02 23.14
CA VAL A 81 -8.28 17.18 21.98
C VAL A 81 -7.20 16.16 21.66
N VAL A 82 -5.93 16.58 21.57
CA VAL A 82 -4.83 15.63 21.31
C VAL A 82 -4.63 14.65 22.46
N ALA A 83 -4.89 15.07 23.71
CA ALA A 83 -4.84 14.17 24.86
C ALA A 83 -5.91 13.07 24.77
N ILE A 84 -7.16 13.42 24.43
CA ILE A 84 -8.24 12.43 24.28
C ILE A 84 -7.97 11.50 23.10
N ILE A 85 -7.55 12.03 21.95
CA ILE A 85 -7.18 11.21 20.78
C ILE A 85 -6.02 10.26 21.14
N GLY A 86 -5.03 10.72 21.91
CA GLY A 86 -3.92 9.89 22.39
C GLY A 86 -4.39 8.71 23.24
N ILE A 87 -5.32 8.93 24.17
CA ILE A 87 -5.89 7.85 25.01
C ILE A 87 -6.66 6.84 24.15
N LEU A 88 -7.49 7.32 23.22
CA LEU A 88 -8.27 6.45 22.33
C LEU A 88 -7.35 5.63 21.41
N ALA A 89 -6.32 6.27 20.85
CA ALA A 89 -5.35 5.60 19.98
C ALA A 89 -4.57 4.50 20.72
N ALA A 90 -4.17 4.74 21.98
CA ALA A 90 -3.43 3.76 22.78
C ALA A 90 -4.18 2.43 22.96
N ILE A 91 -5.52 2.47 23.07
CA ILE A 91 -6.37 1.27 23.20
C ILE A 91 -6.71 0.69 21.82
N ALA A 92 -7.00 1.55 20.84
CA ALA A 92 -7.47 1.13 19.52
C ALA A 92 -6.38 0.48 18.67
N VAL A 93 -5.14 1.01 18.69
CA VAL A 93 -4.03 0.55 17.84
C VAL A 93 -3.68 -0.93 18.06
N PRO A 94 -3.41 -1.43 19.28
CA PRO A 94 -3.07 -2.85 19.46
C PRO A 94 -4.22 -3.77 19.04
N ASN A 95 -5.47 -3.40 19.34
CA ASN A 95 -6.64 -4.17 18.93
C ASN A 95 -6.79 -4.22 17.40
N PHE A 96 -6.53 -3.10 16.72
CA PHE A 96 -6.56 -3.02 15.27
C PHE A 96 -5.48 -3.90 14.62
N LEU A 97 -4.25 -3.86 15.12
CA LEU A 97 -3.16 -4.72 14.63
C LEU A 97 -3.50 -6.20 14.81
N ASN A 98 -4.08 -6.56 15.97
CA ASN A 98 -4.50 -7.93 16.25
C ASN A 98 -5.60 -8.40 15.29
N ALA A 99 -6.59 -7.54 15.01
CA ALA A 99 -7.66 -7.83 14.06
C ALA A 99 -7.12 -7.98 12.63
N GLN A 100 -6.18 -7.13 12.22
CA GLN A 100 -5.55 -7.20 10.91
C GLN A 100 -4.82 -8.53 10.71
N THR A 101 -4.03 -8.97 11.69
CA THR A 101 -3.33 -10.25 11.57
C THR A 101 -4.28 -11.44 11.56
N ARG A 102 -5.36 -11.42 12.36
CA ARG A 102 -6.40 -12.46 12.28
C ARG A 102 -7.06 -12.53 10.90
N ALA A 103 -7.29 -11.38 10.26
CA ALA A 103 -7.79 -11.32 8.90
C ALA A 103 -6.80 -11.92 7.89
N LYS A 104 -5.49 -11.67 8.06
CA LYS A 104 -4.43 -12.30 7.26
C LYS A 104 -4.40 -13.83 7.46
N LEU A 105 -4.52 -14.32 8.68
CA LEU A 105 -4.61 -15.76 8.97
C LEU A 105 -5.80 -16.41 8.27
N ALA A 106 -6.98 -15.78 8.34
CA ALA A 106 -8.18 -16.26 7.67
C ALA A 106 -8.01 -16.29 6.14
N ARG A 107 -7.33 -15.29 5.58
CA ARG A 107 -6.99 -15.26 4.15
C ARG A 107 -6.07 -16.43 3.77
N VAL A 108 -4.98 -16.65 4.50
CA VAL A 108 -4.06 -17.78 4.26
C VAL A 108 -4.80 -19.12 4.30
N GLN A 109 -5.70 -19.32 5.28
CA GLN A 109 -6.51 -20.53 5.35
C GLN A 109 -7.46 -20.71 4.15
N GLY A 110 -7.98 -19.62 3.61
CA GLY A 110 -8.78 -19.64 2.37
C GLY A 110 -7.94 -20.00 1.16
N ASP A 111 -6.78 -19.35 1.02
CA ASP A 111 -5.83 -19.57 -0.07
C ASP A 111 -5.31 -21.02 -0.06
N PHE A 112 -5.02 -21.58 1.12
CA PHE A 112 -4.63 -22.98 1.30
C PHE A 112 -5.69 -23.99 0.86
N LYS A 113 -6.97 -23.71 1.12
CA LYS A 113 -8.05 -24.58 0.64
C LYS A 113 -8.16 -24.55 -0.89
N ALA A 114 -8.05 -23.36 -1.48
CA ALA A 114 -8.10 -23.20 -2.93
C ALA A 114 -6.92 -23.89 -3.61
N LEU A 115 -5.70 -23.71 -3.08
CA LEU A 115 -4.51 -24.39 -3.56
C LEU A 115 -4.58 -25.90 -3.37
N GLY A 116 -5.00 -26.37 -2.19
CA GLY A 116 -5.18 -27.79 -1.91
C GLY A 116 -6.14 -28.46 -2.90
N ALA A 117 -7.29 -27.83 -3.17
CA ALA A 117 -8.23 -28.32 -4.17
C ALA A 117 -7.60 -28.39 -5.58
N ALA A 118 -6.85 -27.37 -5.98
CA ALA A 118 -6.16 -27.35 -7.27
C ALA A 118 -5.11 -28.47 -7.39
N ILE A 119 -4.38 -28.77 -6.30
CA ILE A 119 -3.40 -29.85 -6.26
C ILE A 119 -4.07 -31.21 -6.37
N GLU A 120 -5.19 -31.42 -5.68
CA GLU A 120 -5.91 -32.68 -5.77
C GLU A 120 -6.51 -32.91 -7.16
N LEU A 121 -7.01 -31.86 -7.82
CA LEU A 121 -7.44 -31.95 -9.22
C LEU A 121 -6.25 -32.25 -10.16
N TYR A 122 -5.09 -31.64 -9.92
CA TYR A 122 -3.85 -31.96 -10.65
C TYR A 122 -3.48 -33.45 -10.48
N ILE A 123 -3.54 -33.95 -9.24
CA ILE A 123 -3.24 -35.36 -8.91
C ILE A 123 -4.25 -36.28 -9.58
N LEU A 124 -5.53 -35.89 -9.66
CA LEU A 124 -6.56 -36.68 -10.31
C LEU A 124 -6.27 -36.88 -11.81
N ASP A 125 -5.84 -35.83 -12.50
CA ASP A 125 -5.57 -35.88 -13.95
C ASP A 125 -4.24 -36.55 -14.29
N TRP A 126 -3.21 -36.37 -13.46
CA TRP A 126 -1.84 -36.81 -13.76
C TRP A 126 -1.28 -37.88 -12.83
N SER A 127 -2.08 -38.36 -11.88
CA SER A 127 -1.71 -39.39 -10.89
C SER A 127 -0.48 -39.07 -10.05
N ALA A 128 -0.05 -37.81 -10.00
CA ALA A 128 1.12 -37.35 -9.28
C ALA A 128 0.91 -35.90 -8.82
N ALA A 129 1.49 -35.52 -7.69
CA ALA A 129 1.51 -34.11 -7.27
C ALA A 129 2.39 -33.28 -8.22
N PRO A 130 2.14 -31.96 -8.33
CA PRO A 130 3.05 -31.05 -9.01
C PRO A 130 4.48 -31.24 -8.50
N TRP A 131 5.42 -31.56 -9.39
CA TRP A 131 6.81 -31.80 -9.00
C TRP A 131 7.42 -30.53 -8.44
N ASP A 132 8.10 -30.67 -7.30
CA ASP A 132 8.83 -29.60 -6.62
C ASP A 132 10.27 -29.42 -7.17
N VAL A 133 10.81 -30.37 -7.95
CA VAL A 133 12.12 -30.27 -8.62
C VAL A 133 12.20 -31.05 -9.95
N PRO A 134 12.93 -30.56 -10.97
CA PRO A 134 13.50 -29.23 -11.10
C PRO A 134 12.42 -28.20 -11.44
N CYS A 135 12.42 -27.08 -10.70
CA CYS A 135 11.59 -25.93 -10.99
C CYS A 135 12.06 -25.26 -12.30
N PRO A 136 11.14 -24.77 -13.17
CA PRO A 136 11.54 -24.11 -14.42
C PRO A 136 12.38 -22.84 -14.24
N SER A 137 12.34 -22.19 -13.07
CA SER A 137 13.01 -20.92 -12.81
C SER A 137 14.46 -21.04 -12.32
N GLY A 138 14.94 -22.23 -11.96
CA GLY A 138 16.26 -22.38 -11.31
C GLY A 138 16.34 -21.79 -9.90
N ASP A 139 15.26 -21.15 -9.43
CA ASP A 139 15.11 -20.61 -8.09
C ASP A 139 14.54 -21.68 -7.16
N HIS A 140 15.13 -21.85 -5.99
CA HIS A 140 14.56 -22.65 -4.89
C HIS A 140 13.28 -22.02 -4.29
N GLY A 141 12.57 -21.18 -5.05
CA GLY A 141 11.25 -20.68 -4.70
C GLY A 141 10.28 -21.85 -4.73
N TRP A 142 9.97 -22.39 -3.56
CA TRP A 142 9.18 -23.60 -3.37
C TRP A 142 7.76 -23.49 -3.98
N ALA A 143 7.30 -22.29 -4.34
CA ALA A 143 6.11 -22.04 -5.15
C ALA A 143 6.29 -22.02 -6.68
N ALA A 144 7.50 -21.81 -7.23
CA ALA A 144 7.72 -21.72 -8.68
C ALA A 144 7.32 -23.03 -9.40
N CYS A 145 7.29 -24.12 -8.65
CA CYS A 145 6.81 -25.45 -9.05
C CYS A 145 5.29 -25.52 -9.28
N PHE A 146 4.51 -24.62 -8.67
CA PHE A 146 3.08 -24.49 -8.94
C PHE A 146 2.75 -23.90 -10.30
N SER A 147 3.72 -23.38 -11.05
CA SER A 147 3.51 -22.91 -12.44
C SER A 147 2.91 -23.99 -13.36
N ARG A 148 3.07 -25.27 -13.02
CA ARG A 148 2.45 -26.39 -13.75
C ARG A 148 0.97 -26.61 -13.41
N ALA A 149 0.49 -26.10 -12.27
CA ALA A 149 -0.92 -26.09 -11.95
C ALA A 149 -1.68 -24.98 -12.69
N THR A 150 -0.98 -24.04 -13.32
CA THR A 150 -1.59 -22.98 -14.15
C THR A 150 -1.43 -23.23 -15.65
N THR A 151 -0.45 -24.03 -16.08
CA THR A 151 -0.16 -24.29 -17.50
C THR A 151 0.32 -25.73 -17.73
N PRO A 152 -0.11 -26.42 -18.82
CA PRO A 152 -0.95 -25.96 -19.93
C PRO A 152 -2.46 -26.00 -19.67
N VAL A 153 -2.90 -26.75 -18.65
CA VAL A 153 -4.29 -26.75 -18.15
C VAL A 153 -4.29 -26.05 -16.79
N ALA A 154 -5.18 -25.07 -16.62
CA ALA A 154 -5.26 -24.28 -15.40
C ALA A 154 -6.19 -24.94 -14.38
N PHE A 155 -5.61 -25.48 -13.30
CA PHE A 155 -6.30 -25.97 -12.10
C PHE A 155 -6.59 -24.83 -11.12
N ILE A 156 -5.82 -23.75 -11.23
CA ILE A 156 -6.04 -22.49 -10.53
C ILE A 156 -5.73 -21.31 -11.47
N ASN A 157 -6.53 -20.25 -11.39
CA ASN A 157 -6.39 -19.09 -12.29
C ASN A 157 -5.12 -18.28 -12.01
N GLN A 158 -4.78 -18.11 -10.73
CA GLN A 158 -3.59 -17.38 -10.29
C GLN A 158 -3.13 -17.95 -8.94
N ILE A 159 -1.82 -18.07 -8.78
CA ILE A 159 -1.22 -18.47 -7.50
C ILE A 159 -1.32 -17.26 -6.55
N PRO A 160 -1.99 -17.38 -5.39
CA PRO A 160 -2.07 -16.31 -4.41
C PRO A 160 -0.71 -16.04 -3.77
N ALA A 161 -0.45 -14.76 -3.50
CA ALA A 161 0.76 -14.33 -2.81
C ALA A 161 0.63 -14.50 -1.29
N ASP A 162 1.71 -14.92 -0.63
CA ASP A 162 1.74 -15.00 0.83
C ASP A 162 1.74 -13.60 1.45
N VAL A 163 0.71 -13.30 2.25
CA VAL A 163 0.53 -12.01 2.93
C VAL A 163 1.46 -11.79 4.13
N PHE A 164 2.09 -12.86 4.62
CA PHE A 164 3.02 -12.80 5.74
C PHE A 164 4.47 -12.69 5.31
N GLN A 165 4.77 -13.14 4.10
CA GLN A 165 6.11 -13.07 3.56
C GLN A 165 6.49 -11.62 3.23
N ALA A 166 7.75 -11.28 3.46
CA ALA A 166 8.32 -9.98 3.11
C ALA A 166 9.61 -10.20 2.30
N LEU A 167 9.95 -9.23 1.43
CA LEU A 167 11.21 -9.23 0.68
C LEU A 167 12.42 -9.18 1.62
N ASP A 168 12.23 -8.53 2.76
CA ASP A 168 13.22 -8.26 3.79
C ASP A 168 13.17 -9.38 4.84
N VAL A 169 13.35 -10.63 4.41
CA VAL A 169 13.28 -11.80 5.29
C VAL A 169 14.16 -11.55 6.52
N LYS A 170 13.56 -11.66 7.71
CA LYS A 170 14.06 -11.09 8.96
C LYS A 170 15.46 -11.56 9.39
N ASP A 171 16.06 -12.56 8.73
CA ASP A 171 17.31 -13.16 9.17
C ASP A 171 18.33 -13.47 8.05
N ASN A 172 18.20 -12.97 6.82
CA ASN A 172 19.11 -13.29 5.68
C ASN A 172 19.30 -14.81 5.40
N LEU A 173 18.54 -15.69 6.06
CA LEU A 173 18.74 -17.15 6.05
C LEU A 173 17.78 -17.89 5.12
N SER A 174 16.69 -17.25 4.68
CA SER A 174 15.83 -17.77 3.62
C SER A 174 15.70 -16.72 2.51
N PRO A 175 16.09 -17.01 1.27
CA PRO A 175 15.55 -16.23 0.16
C PRO A 175 14.02 -16.37 0.19
N GLY A 176 13.29 -15.26 0.04
CA GLY A 176 11.83 -15.32 -0.08
C GLY A 176 11.42 -16.35 -1.15
N HIS A 177 10.26 -16.98 -0.99
CA HIS A 177 9.71 -17.86 -2.01
C HIS A 177 9.03 -17.01 -3.06
N PHE A 178 9.52 -17.11 -4.29
CA PHE A 178 9.02 -16.31 -5.40
C PHE A 178 8.41 -17.17 -6.50
N VAL A 179 7.33 -16.68 -7.09
CA VAL A 179 6.86 -17.07 -8.42
C VAL A 179 7.00 -15.86 -9.33
N GLY A 180 7.99 -15.87 -10.21
CA GLY A 180 8.36 -14.68 -10.98
C GLY A 180 8.78 -13.55 -10.02
N SER A 181 8.04 -12.44 -10.01
CA SER A 181 8.29 -11.29 -9.12
C SER A 181 7.38 -11.26 -7.87
N GLN A 182 6.53 -12.26 -7.65
CA GLN A 182 5.56 -12.29 -6.55
C GLN A 182 6.02 -13.20 -5.41
N LEU A 183 5.90 -12.71 -4.16
CA LEU A 183 6.05 -13.51 -2.94
C LEU A 183 4.96 -14.57 -2.88
N SER A 184 5.26 -15.76 -2.39
CA SER A 184 4.42 -16.95 -2.56
C SER A 184 4.58 -17.94 -1.42
N TYR A 185 3.62 -18.85 -1.28
CA TYR A 185 3.64 -19.87 -0.24
C TYR A 185 4.75 -20.90 -0.45
N ASP A 186 5.33 -21.41 0.62
CA ASP A 186 6.21 -22.58 0.56
C ASP A 186 5.42 -23.81 0.12
N TYR A 187 5.92 -24.55 -0.86
CA TYR A 187 5.32 -25.79 -1.33
C TYR A 187 6.33 -26.89 -1.56
N THR A 188 5.98 -28.08 -1.08
CA THR A 188 6.90 -29.20 -1.04
C THR A 188 6.14 -30.51 -1.12
N THR A 189 6.80 -31.50 -1.70
CA THR A 189 6.29 -32.87 -1.82
C THR A 189 7.11 -33.83 -0.97
N ILE A 190 6.63 -35.05 -0.80
CA ILE A 190 7.40 -36.12 -0.12
C ILE A 190 8.74 -36.43 -0.79
N TYR A 191 8.94 -36.03 -2.04
CA TYR A 191 10.15 -36.31 -2.82
C TYR A 191 11.27 -35.29 -2.55
N PHE A 192 11.00 -34.29 -1.70
CA PHE A 192 11.95 -33.25 -1.35
C PHE A 192 13.30 -33.81 -0.86
N ASN A 193 14.37 -33.44 -1.59
CA ASN A 193 15.76 -33.82 -1.34
C ASN A 193 16.04 -35.33 -1.31
N GLY A 194 15.04 -36.17 -1.56
CA GLY A 194 15.16 -37.61 -1.63
C GLY A 194 15.53 -38.10 -3.03
N GLY A 195 15.18 -37.34 -4.08
CA GLY A 195 15.24 -37.77 -5.48
C GLY A 195 13.84 -38.05 -6.03
N VAL A 196 13.70 -38.15 -7.36
CA VAL A 196 12.41 -38.18 -8.08
C VAL A 196 11.47 -39.32 -7.64
N ASN A 197 11.97 -40.35 -6.95
CA ASN A 197 11.21 -41.54 -6.57
C ASN A 197 11.49 -42.05 -5.14
N THR A 198 12.11 -41.23 -4.29
CA THR A 198 12.58 -41.65 -2.97
C THR A 198 11.96 -40.75 -1.91
N PRO A 199 10.82 -41.18 -1.33
CA PRO A 199 10.15 -40.40 -0.30
C PRO A 199 11.06 -40.14 0.90
N ASN A 200 11.11 -38.90 1.34
CA ASN A 200 11.89 -38.51 2.48
C ASN A 200 11.17 -38.92 3.78
N GLN A 201 11.74 -39.90 4.50
CA GLN A 201 11.11 -40.47 5.70
C GLN A 201 10.88 -39.43 6.81
N MET A 202 11.76 -38.42 6.91
CA MET A 202 11.60 -37.33 7.88
C MET A 202 10.36 -36.48 7.56
N TRP A 203 10.08 -36.25 6.28
CA TRP A 203 8.90 -35.50 5.84
C TRP A 203 7.62 -36.28 6.09
N GLN A 204 7.63 -37.59 5.87
CA GLN A 204 6.48 -38.44 6.19
C GLN A 204 6.14 -38.46 7.68
N PHE A 205 7.16 -38.40 8.55
CA PHE A 205 6.98 -38.32 10.00
C PHE A 205 6.35 -36.98 10.42
N LEU A 206 6.80 -35.87 9.84
CA LEU A 206 6.37 -34.53 10.23
C LEU A 206 4.98 -34.15 9.68
N PHE A 207 4.64 -34.59 8.47
CA PHE A 207 3.40 -34.19 7.78
C PHE A 207 2.42 -35.36 7.57
N GLY A 208 2.60 -36.47 8.30
CA GLY A 208 1.61 -37.54 8.40
C GLY A 208 1.31 -38.24 7.08
N ARG A 209 2.34 -38.77 6.40
CA ARG A 209 2.23 -39.44 5.08
C ARG A 209 1.50 -38.61 3.99
N SER A 210 1.37 -37.29 4.15
CA SER A 210 0.82 -36.41 3.13
C SER A 210 1.74 -36.35 1.91
N LEU A 211 1.21 -36.47 0.69
CA LEU A 211 1.97 -36.37 -0.55
C LEU A 211 2.57 -34.97 -0.77
N TRP A 212 1.83 -33.95 -0.33
CA TRP A 212 2.19 -32.54 -0.48
C TRP A 212 1.88 -31.73 0.78
N ARG A 213 2.58 -30.60 0.91
CA ARG A 213 2.42 -29.59 1.95
C ARG A 213 2.50 -28.19 1.33
N ILE A 214 1.76 -27.27 1.92
CA ILE A 214 1.88 -25.83 1.72
C ILE A 214 2.18 -25.19 3.09
N ALA A 215 3.07 -24.22 3.14
CA ALA A 215 3.36 -23.46 4.35
C ALA A 215 3.42 -21.94 4.08
N SER A 216 3.11 -21.17 5.11
CA SER A 216 3.22 -19.71 5.13
C SER A 216 4.09 -19.29 6.29
N ALA A 217 4.87 -18.22 6.09
CA ALA A 217 5.84 -17.69 7.04
C ALA A 217 5.24 -17.22 8.38
N GLY A 218 3.90 -17.23 8.50
CA GLY A 218 3.20 -16.89 9.73
C GLY A 218 3.38 -15.43 10.20
N PRO A 219 2.77 -15.05 11.33
CA PRO A 219 2.92 -13.72 11.92
C PRO A 219 4.36 -13.34 12.29
N ASP A 220 5.23 -14.32 12.50
CA ASP A 220 6.65 -14.18 12.79
C ASP A 220 7.52 -13.91 11.55
N GLN A 221 6.96 -14.14 10.36
CA GLN A 221 7.57 -13.87 9.06
C GLN A 221 8.88 -14.63 8.84
N ALA A 222 9.01 -15.82 9.43
CA ALA A 222 10.24 -16.60 9.49
C ALA A 222 10.00 -18.07 9.06
N LEU A 223 10.51 -18.44 7.89
CA LEU A 223 10.33 -19.78 7.28
C LEU A 223 11.32 -20.83 7.79
N ILE A 224 12.34 -20.41 8.54
CA ILE A 224 13.37 -21.26 9.14
C ILE A 224 13.33 -21.05 10.63
N ASN A 225 13.49 -22.13 11.40
CA ASN A 225 13.66 -22.01 12.84
C ASN A 225 14.98 -21.29 13.15
N VAL A 226 14.88 -19.99 13.44
CA VAL A 226 16.01 -19.07 13.67
C VAL A 226 16.88 -19.55 14.83
N THR A 227 16.30 -20.24 15.81
CA THR A 227 17.03 -20.75 16.98
C THR A 227 17.80 -22.05 16.71
N ALA A 228 17.42 -22.81 15.67
CA ALA A 228 17.97 -24.13 15.43
C ALA A 228 18.67 -24.29 14.06
N ARG A 229 18.67 -23.27 13.19
CA ARG A 229 19.09 -23.39 11.77
C ARG A 229 18.48 -24.62 11.09
N GLN A 230 17.27 -24.98 11.48
CA GLN A 230 16.53 -26.11 10.93
C GLN A 230 15.66 -25.61 9.78
N TRP A 231 15.62 -26.37 8.68
CA TRP A 231 14.85 -26.11 7.47
C TRP A 231 13.32 -26.10 7.65
N LEU A 232 12.86 -26.09 8.90
CA LEU A 232 11.48 -26.25 9.30
C LEU A 232 11.22 -25.36 10.52
N ALA A 233 10.34 -24.38 10.37
CA ALA A 233 9.72 -23.73 11.52
C ALA A 233 8.76 -24.70 12.22
N PRO A 234 8.57 -24.59 13.55
CA PRO A 234 7.52 -25.31 14.24
C PRO A 234 6.14 -24.93 13.67
N PRO A 235 5.11 -25.79 13.80
CA PRO A 235 3.77 -25.45 13.34
C PRO A 235 3.19 -24.29 14.14
N TYR A 236 2.43 -23.43 13.47
CA TYR A 236 1.70 -22.33 14.07
C TYR A 236 0.68 -22.83 15.11
N GLU A 237 0.73 -22.27 16.31
CA GLU A 237 -0.20 -22.57 17.39
C GLU A 237 -1.31 -21.51 17.48
N PRO A 238 -2.58 -21.84 17.16
CA PRO A 238 -3.68 -20.88 17.22
C PRO A 238 -3.93 -20.27 18.61
N SER A 239 -3.58 -21.00 19.68
CA SER A 239 -3.67 -20.55 21.07
C SER A 239 -2.76 -19.36 21.38
N ASN A 240 -1.61 -19.28 20.73
CA ASN A 240 -0.63 -18.21 20.92
C ASN A 240 -0.89 -17.01 19.98
N GLY A 241 -1.86 -17.15 19.07
CA GLY A 241 -2.31 -16.10 18.17
C GLY A 241 -1.16 -15.44 17.43
N LEU A 242 -0.89 -14.18 17.75
CA LEU A 242 0.04 -13.31 17.01
C LEU A 242 1.50 -13.50 17.38
N ILE A 243 1.78 -14.25 18.44
CA ILE A 243 3.12 -14.43 19.00
C ILE A 243 3.60 -15.87 18.76
N SER A 244 2.91 -16.63 17.89
CA SER A 244 3.38 -17.97 17.54
C SER A 244 4.69 -17.86 16.76
N PRO A 245 5.76 -18.55 17.19
CA PRO A 245 7.06 -18.56 16.51
C PRO A 245 7.12 -19.60 15.39
N GLY A 246 5.97 -19.87 14.75
CA GLY A 246 5.80 -21.05 13.91
C GLY A 246 4.97 -20.76 12.67
N ASP A 247 5.26 -21.51 11.62
CA ASP A 247 4.66 -21.39 10.29
C ASP A 247 3.28 -22.00 10.23
N ILE A 248 2.40 -21.38 9.45
CA ILE A 248 1.08 -21.92 9.20
C ILE A 248 1.22 -23.01 8.14
N GLN A 249 0.87 -24.25 8.50
CA GLN A 249 1.05 -25.40 7.63
C GLN A 249 -0.28 -25.99 7.21
N TYR A 250 -0.34 -26.47 5.97
CA TYR A 250 -1.47 -27.18 5.42
C TYR A 250 -0.99 -28.35 4.57
N SER A 251 -1.46 -29.54 4.88
CA SER A 251 -1.03 -30.78 4.23
C SER A 251 -2.19 -31.49 3.56
N GLN A 252 -1.88 -32.42 2.65
CA GLN A 252 -2.88 -33.29 2.04
C GLN A 252 -3.77 -33.99 3.08
N GLN A 253 -3.19 -34.53 4.14
CA GLN A 253 -3.97 -35.17 5.20
C GLN A 253 -4.96 -34.18 5.86
N SER A 254 -4.56 -32.93 6.04
CA SER A 254 -5.44 -31.87 6.57
C SER A 254 -6.55 -31.46 5.60
N PHE A 255 -6.38 -31.75 4.30
CA PHE A 255 -7.42 -31.59 3.28
C PHE A 255 -8.41 -32.76 3.29
N LEU A 256 -7.90 -34.00 3.36
CA LEU A 256 -8.73 -35.21 3.31
C LEU A 256 -9.53 -35.48 4.61
N ASN A 257 -9.08 -34.96 5.75
CA ASN A 257 -9.71 -35.19 7.06
C ASN A 257 -10.88 -34.22 7.37
N LYS A 258 -11.45 -33.54 6.37
CA LYS A 258 -12.56 -32.57 6.53
C LYS A 258 -13.78 -33.00 5.76
#